data_AF-A0A2E6WH23-F1
#
_entry.id   AF-A0A2E6WH23-F1
#
_cell.length_a   1.000
_cell.length_b   1.000
_cell.length_c   1.000
_cell.angle_alpha   90.00
_cell.angle_beta   90.00
_cell.angle_gamma   90.00
#
_symmetry.space_group_name_H-M   'P 1'
#
loop_
_entity.id
_entity.type
_entity.pdbx_description
1 polymer ?
#
loop_
_entity_poly.entity_id
_entity_poly.type
_entity_poly.pdbx_seq_one_letter_code
_entity_poly.pdbx_strand_id
1 'polypeptide(L)'
;MNISLKENTHSRKTTRVGQGWCMPQQILRFGGQLMEQQLWCWGRDVERVEGNLLMEFGFERHRECEIDPQSTCYRLDCDELHVCLWGFGMFFGRRDLGGLFVNRFDFRPGWAPIESLAEGIHWPQELPAFTRPRGRSQWLRARELWSGLLGWIADYEAWVQNANGEAYRSKTVETWLRPFVRAEKMSAAWGFLSRQDWSQQGKPISQLLKCYKLPAETK
;
A
#
# COMPACT_ATOMS: atom_id res chain seq x y z
N MET A 1 59.12 -0.97 -31.43
CA MET A 1 58.15 -0.08 -30.75
C MET A 1 56.77 -0.44 -31.26
N ASN A 2 55.93 -1.06 -30.42
CA ASN A 2 54.49 -1.16 -30.63
C ASN A 2 53.85 -1.30 -29.26
N ILE A 3 53.13 -0.26 -28.86
CA ILE A 3 52.49 -0.11 -27.56
C ILE A 3 51.16 -0.88 -27.63
N SER A 4 51.08 -1.98 -26.89
CA SER A 4 49.82 -2.73 -26.69
C SER A 4 48.96 -1.96 -25.69
N LEU A 5 47.90 -1.33 -26.19
CA LEU A 5 46.82 -0.75 -25.39
C LEU A 5 46.00 -1.89 -24.79
N LYS A 6 46.14 -2.09 -23.47
CA LYS A 6 45.25 -2.95 -22.69
C LYS A 6 43.90 -2.24 -22.53
N GLU A 7 42.88 -2.74 -23.20
CA GLU A 7 41.49 -2.38 -22.93
C GLU A 7 41.10 -2.89 -21.53
N ASN A 8 40.91 -1.94 -20.62
CA ASN A 8 40.38 -2.16 -19.27
C ASN A 8 38.88 -2.45 -19.37
N THR A 9 38.50 -3.72 -19.47
CA THR A 9 37.11 -4.15 -19.32
C THR A 9 36.70 -4.05 -17.84
N HIS A 10 36.22 -2.87 -17.44
CA HIS A 10 35.48 -2.70 -16.19
C HIS A 10 34.16 -3.47 -16.29
N SER A 11 34.17 -4.70 -15.80
CA SER A 11 32.98 -5.51 -15.53
C SER A 11 32.07 -4.77 -14.54
N ARG A 12 31.07 -4.03 -15.06
CA ARG A 12 29.93 -3.53 -14.30
C ARG A 12 29.27 -4.72 -13.60
N LYS A 13 29.45 -4.81 -12.27
CA LYS A 13 28.67 -5.71 -11.41
C LYS A 13 27.20 -5.40 -11.61
N THR A 14 26.50 -6.23 -12.38
CA THR A 14 25.05 -6.21 -12.48
C THR A 14 24.49 -6.62 -11.13
N THR A 15 23.99 -5.65 -10.38
CA THR A 15 23.24 -5.89 -9.14
C THR A 15 22.11 -6.85 -9.47
N ARG A 16 22.18 -8.10 -8.98
CA ARG A 16 21.10 -9.08 -9.12
C ARG A 16 19.88 -8.52 -8.40
N VAL A 17 18.93 -8.00 -9.16
CA VAL A 17 17.60 -7.67 -8.63
C VAL A 17 16.99 -9.00 -8.19
N GLY A 18 16.92 -9.23 -6.88
CA GLY A 18 16.39 -10.48 -6.32
C GLY A 18 15.00 -10.76 -6.87
N GLN A 19 14.70 -12.01 -7.23
CA GLN A 19 13.34 -12.39 -7.62
C GLN A 19 12.55 -12.71 -6.36
N GLY A 20 11.40 -12.05 -6.18
CA GLY A 20 10.62 -12.11 -4.95
C GLY A 20 10.39 -10.74 -4.33
N TRP A 21 9.35 -10.64 -3.51
CA TRP A 21 9.07 -9.44 -2.72
C TRP A 21 10.18 -9.16 -1.69
N CYS A 22 10.96 -10.17 -1.31
CA CYS A 22 12.13 -10.07 -0.43
C CYS A 22 11.86 -9.28 0.87
N MET A 23 10.61 -9.28 1.34
CA MET A 23 10.21 -8.59 2.56
C MET A 23 10.59 -9.42 3.78
N PRO A 24 11.36 -8.86 4.74
CA PRO A 24 11.61 -9.52 6.01
C PRO A 24 10.28 -9.87 6.71
N GLN A 25 10.23 -11.00 7.43
CA GLN A 25 8.99 -11.43 8.11
C GLN A 25 8.44 -10.37 9.07
N GLN A 26 9.32 -9.57 9.70
CA GLN A 26 8.93 -8.46 10.56
C GLN A 26 8.17 -7.37 9.81
N ILE A 27 8.58 -7.09 8.56
CA ILE A 27 7.91 -6.13 7.68
C ILE A 27 6.55 -6.66 7.23
N LEU A 28 6.47 -7.93 6.83
CA LEU A 28 5.20 -8.56 6.46
C LEU A 28 4.18 -8.53 7.61
N ARG A 29 4.62 -8.86 8.83
CA ARG A 29 3.76 -8.83 10.02
C ARG A 29 3.32 -7.40 10.34
N PHE A 30 4.25 -6.45 10.35
CA PHE A 30 3.93 -5.05 10.64
C PHE A 30 2.97 -4.45 9.61
N GLY A 31 3.24 -4.65 8.33
CA GLY A 31 2.39 -4.16 7.25
C GLY A 31 0.99 -4.80 7.26
N GLY A 32 0.89 -6.10 7.58
CA GLY A 32 -0.41 -6.76 7.75
C GLY A 32 -1.25 -6.16 8.88
N GLN A 33 -0.66 -5.97 10.06
CA GLN A 33 -1.35 -5.33 11.18
C GLN A 33 -1.72 -3.87 10.88
N LEU A 34 -0.85 -3.14 10.19
CA LEU A 34 -1.13 -1.77 9.77
C LEU A 34 -2.24 -1.70 8.71
N MET A 35 -2.30 -2.66 7.78
CA MET A 35 -3.36 -2.75 6.77
C MET A 35 -4.73 -3.05 7.41
N GLU A 36 -4.80 -3.94 8.40
CA GLU A 36 -6.05 -4.19 9.15
C GLU A 36 -6.58 -2.90 9.80
N GLN A 37 -5.70 -2.14 10.45
CA GLN A 37 -6.06 -0.83 11.02
C GLN A 37 -6.44 0.19 9.93
N GLN A 38 -5.75 0.20 8.79
CA GLN A 38 -6.05 1.11 7.68
C GLN A 38 -7.43 0.86 7.08
N LEU A 39 -7.82 -0.41 6.91
CA LEU A 39 -9.16 -0.77 6.43
C LEU A 39 -10.25 -0.35 7.42
N TRP A 40 -10.00 -0.49 8.72
CA TRP A 40 -10.89 0.08 9.73
C TRP A 40 -11.01 1.59 9.58
N CYS A 41 -9.89 2.29 9.43
CA CYS A 41 -9.86 3.73 9.24
C CYS A 41 -10.67 4.15 8.00
N TRP A 42 -10.46 3.51 6.84
CA TRP A 42 -11.25 3.77 5.64
C TRP A 42 -12.74 3.48 5.83
N GLY A 43 -13.11 2.44 6.58
CA GLY A 43 -14.52 2.20 6.92
C GLY A 43 -15.13 3.37 7.72
N ARG A 44 -14.38 3.89 8.69
CA ARG A 44 -14.80 5.05 9.49
C ARG A 44 -14.78 6.38 8.71
N ASP A 45 -13.90 6.49 7.72
CA ASP A 45 -13.82 7.60 6.78
C ASP A 45 -15.08 7.66 5.89
N VAL A 46 -15.63 6.50 5.54
CA VAL A 46 -16.89 6.35 4.80
C VAL A 46 -18.12 6.64 5.66
N GLU A 47 -18.11 6.20 6.92
CA GLU A 47 -19.23 6.33 7.87
C GLU A 47 -19.26 7.68 8.61
N ARG A 48 -18.32 8.57 8.31
CA ARG A 48 -18.20 9.86 8.97
C ARG A 48 -19.45 10.72 8.74
N VAL A 49 -19.95 11.33 9.81
CA VAL A 49 -21.24 12.06 9.85
C VAL A 49 -21.19 13.33 9.00
N GLU A 50 -20.06 14.03 9.02
CA GLU A 50 -19.89 15.31 8.31
C GLU A 50 -19.67 15.14 6.79
N GLY A 51 -19.47 13.91 6.32
CA GLY A 51 -19.16 13.64 4.92
C GLY A 51 -18.20 12.47 4.75
N ASN A 52 -18.27 11.82 3.59
CA ASN A 52 -17.40 10.69 3.25
C ASN A 52 -16.04 11.20 2.80
N LEU A 53 -15.00 10.94 3.61
CA LEU A 53 -13.64 11.46 3.34
C LEU A 53 -12.99 10.86 2.09
N LEU A 54 -13.35 9.64 1.68
CA LEU A 54 -12.86 9.10 0.41
C LEU A 54 -13.42 9.92 -0.76
N MET A 55 -14.70 10.26 -0.71
CA MET A 55 -15.33 11.09 -1.75
C MET A 55 -14.78 12.52 -1.75
N GLU A 56 -14.56 13.11 -0.57
CA GLU A 56 -13.91 14.42 -0.45
C GLU A 56 -12.47 14.41 -0.99
N PHE A 57 -11.76 13.28 -0.88
CA PHE A 57 -10.42 13.10 -1.46
C PHE A 57 -10.46 12.96 -2.99
N GLY A 58 -11.61 12.66 -3.58
CA GLY A 58 -11.80 12.52 -5.04
C GLY A 58 -12.24 11.13 -5.50
N PHE A 59 -12.56 10.20 -4.59
CA PHE A 59 -13.11 8.90 -4.99
C PHE A 59 -14.56 9.01 -5.47
N GLU A 60 -14.87 8.27 -6.52
CA GLU A 60 -16.22 7.95 -6.94
C GLU A 60 -16.70 6.67 -6.27
N ARG A 61 -17.99 6.63 -5.93
CA ARG A 61 -18.61 5.48 -5.26
C ARG A 61 -19.42 4.68 -6.28
N HIS A 62 -18.99 3.46 -6.56
CA HIS A 62 -19.69 2.51 -7.42
C HIS A 62 -20.36 1.42 -6.58
N ARG A 63 -21.66 1.22 -6.80
CA ARG A 63 -22.47 0.19 -6.12
C ARG A 63 -23.35 -0.52 -7.13
N GLU A 64 -23.48 -1.84 -6.99
CA GLU A 64 -24.34 -2.66 -7.84
C GLU A 64 -25.82 -2.39 -7.56
N CYS A 65 -26.18 -2.19 -6.29
CA CYS A 65 -27.54 -1.89 -5.85
C CYS A 65 -27.49 -0.96 -4.63
N GLU A 66 -28.44 -0.03 -4.51
CA GLU A 66 -28.51 0.88 -3.35
C GLU A 66 -28.77 0.14 -2.03
N ILE A 67 -29.31 -1.08 -2.10
CA ILE A 67 -29.83 -1.85 -0.96
C ILE A 67 -28.75 -2.75 -0.34
N ASP A 68 -27.67 -3.09 -1.06
CA ASP A 68 -26.58 -3.91 -0.52
C ASP A 68 -25.27 -3.12 -0.31
N PRO A 69 -25.01 -2.62 0.91
CA PRO A 69 -23.79 -1.88 1.20
C PRO A 69 -22.50 -2.72 1.13
N GLN A 70 -22.58 -4.06 1.15
CA GLN A 70 -21.40 -4.94 1.19
C GLN A 70 -20.62 -4.98 -0.14
N SER A 71 -21.21 -4.45 -1.21
CA SER A 71 -20.72 -4.48 -2.59
C SER A 71 -20.17 -3.10 -3.05
N THR A 72 -19.79 -2.21 -2.12
CA THR A 72 -19.31 -0.86 -2.51
C THR A 72 -17.84 -0.87 -2.95
N CYS A 73 -17.57 -0.38 -4.15
CA CYS A 73 -16.24 -0.03 -4.64
C CYS A 73 -16.06 1.50 -4.58
N TYR A 74 -15.00 1.97 -3.92
CA TYR A 74 -14.56 3.35 -4.07
C TYR A 74 -13.44 3.38 -5.09
N ARG A 75 -13.61 4.13 -6.18
CA ARG A 75 -12.67 4.21 -7.29
C ARG A 75 -12.12 5.63 -7.44
N LEU A 76 -10.81 5.75 -7.64
CA LEU A 76 -10.13 7.00 -7.96
C LEU A 76 -9.32 6.77 -9.24
N ASP A 77 -9.69 7.48 -10.30
CA ASP A 77 -8.92 7.54 -11.54
C ASP A 77 -8.35 8.96 -11.68
N CYS A 78 -7.02 9.08 -11.73
CA CYS A 78 -6.33 10.36 -11.87
C CYS A 78 -5.14 10.19 -12.82
N ASP A 79 -5.27 10.71 -14.04
CA ASP A 79 -4.31 10.54 -15.14
C ASP A 79 -3.95 9.06 -15.39
N GLU A 80 -2.77 8.64 -14.96
CA GLU A 80 -2.26 7.27 -15.11
C GLU A 80 -2.46 6.41 -13.86
N LEU A 81 -2.99 6.98 -12.78
CA LEU A 81 -3.20 6.32 -11.50
C LEU A 81 -4.63 5.80 -11.38
N HIS A 82 -4.77 4.52 -11.05
CA HIS A 82 -6.03 3.86 -10.80
C HIS A 82 -6.03 3.20 -9.43
N VAL A 83 -6.91 3.63 -8.52
CA VAL A 83 -7.04 3.05 -7.18
C VAL A 83 -8.47 2.59 -6.97
N CYS A 84 -8.64 1.35 -6.50
CA CYS A 84 -9.95 0.85 -6.07
C CYS A 84 -9.86 0.33 -4.65
N LEU A 85 -10.83 0.68 -3.80
CA LEU A 85 -10.93 0.25 -2.42
C LEU A 85 -12.25 -0.50 -2.20
N TRP A 86 -12.16 -1.65 -1.53
CA TRP A 86 -13.29 -2.46 -1.09
C TRP A 86 -13.12 -2.86 0.38
N GLY A 87 -14.20 -3.38 0.97
CA GLY A 87 -14.13 -4.03 2.28
C GLY A 87 -13.26 -5.30 2.32
N PHE A 88 -12.82 -5.83 1.17
CA PHE A 88 -11.99 -7.03 1.06
C PHE A 88 -10.52 -6.76 0.64
N GLY A 89 -10.17 -5.53 0.26
CA GLY A 89 -8.81 -5.23 -0.20
C GLY A 89 -8.73 -3.96 -1.02
N MET A 90 -7.59 -3.79 -1.70
CA MET A 90 -7.35 -2.65 -2.58
C MET A 90 -6.65 -3.07 -3.87
N PHE A 91 -6.95 -2.34 -4.94
CA PHE A 91 -6.20 -2.34 -6.18
C PHE A 91 -5.45 -1.03 -6.34
N PHE A 92 -4.24 -1.10 -6.89
CA PHE A 92 -3.42 0.05 -7.24
C PHE A 92 -2.73 -0.23 -8.57
N GLY A 93 -3.05 0.56 -9.59
CA GLY A 93 -2.56 0.38 -10.94
C GLY A 93 -1.97 1.65 -11.52
N ARG A 94 -0.98 1.46 -12.40
CA ARG A 94 -0.39 2.52 -13.24
C ARG A 94 -0.14 2.00 -14.64
N ARG A 95 -0.44 2.83 -15.65
CA ARG A 95 -0.33 2.49 -17.09
C ARG A 95 0.94 1.70 -17.45
N ASP A 96 2.11 2.23 -17.13
CA ASP A 96 3.38 1.62 -17.55
C ASP A 96 3.83 0.44 -16.68
N LEU A 97 3.22 0.26 -15.51
CA LEU A 97 3.69 -0.68 -14.50
C LEU A 97 2.78 -1.93 -14.36
N GLY A 98 1.52 -1.82 -14.77
CA GLY A 98 0.47 -2.80 -14.47
C GLY A 98 -0.22 -2.51 -13.14
N GLY A 99 -0.63 -3.55 -12.43
CA GLY A 99 -1.51 -3.41 -11.27
C GLY A 99 -1.18 -4.38 -10.15
N LEU A 100 -1.38 -3.91 -8.92
CA LEU A 100 -1.28 -4.70 -7.70
C LEU A 100 -2.64 -4.82 -7.04
N PHE A 101 -2.93 -6.03 -6.56
CA PHE A 101 -4.01 -6.27 -5.63
C PHE A 101 -3.45 -6.71 -4.27
N VAL A 102 -3.97 -6.13 -3.20
CA VAL A 102 -3.65 -6.48 -1.82
C VAL A 102 -4.92 -6.89 -1.10
N ASN A 103 -4.95 -8.14 -0.63
CA ASN A 103 -6.07 -8.66 0.14
C ASN A 103 -5.99 -8.15 1.59
N ARG A 104 -7.14 -7.85 2.20
CA ARG A 104 -7.22 -7.41 3.60
C ARG A 104 -6.58 -8.35 4.62
N PHE A 105 -6.56 -9.65 4.35
CA PHE A 105 -6.05 -10.68 5.25
C PHE A 105 -4.69 -11.23 4.83
N ASP A 106 -4.15 -10.79 3.69
CA ASP A 106 -2.83 -11.19 3.22
C ASP A 106 -2.08 -9.99 2.64
N PHE A 107 -1.14 -9.47 3.43
CA PHE A 107 -0.26 -8.36 3.07
C PHE A 107 0.87 -8.82 2.12
N ARG A 108 0.46 -9.52 1.06
CA ARG A 108 1.31 -9.99 -0.02
C ARG A 108 0.65 -9.59 -1.33
N PRO A 109 1.21 -8.60 -2.03
CA PRO A 109 0.62 -8.14 -3.28
C PRO A 109 0.69 -9.21 -4.37
N GLY A 110 -0.42 -9.41 -5.05
CA GLY A 110 -0.47 -10.07 -6.36
C GLY A 110 -0.29 -9.03 -7.46
N TRP A 111 0.36 -9.39 -8.57
CA TRP A 111 0.61 -8.50 -9.70
C TRP A 111 -0.04 -9.02 -10.98
N ALA A 112 -0.53 -8.11 -11.81
CA ALA A 112 -1.04 -8.40 -13.13
C ALA A 112 -0.60 -7.33 -14.14
N PRO A 113 -0.43 -7.67 -15.43
CA PRO A 113 -0.09 -6.73 -16.49
C PRO A 113 -1.34 -5.94 -16.95
N ILE A 114 -2.11 -5.42 -16.01
CA ILE A 114 -3.31 -4.60 -16.24
C ILE A 114 -3.16 -3.32 -15.44
N GLU A 115 -3.41 -2.17 -16.06
CA GLU A 115 -3.26 -0.86 -15.41
C GLU A 115 -4.50 -0.42 -14.63
N SER A 116 -5.67 -0.89 -15.06
CA SER A 116 -6.96 -0.54 -14.48
C SER A 116 -7.86 -1.77 -14.48
N LEU A 117 -8.93 -1.67 -13.70
CA LEU A 117 -9.97 -2.69 -13.63
C LEU A 117 -11.20 -2.25 -14.41
N ALA A 118 -12.00 -3.22 -14.84
CA ALA A 118 -13.33 -2.94 -15.36
C ALA A 118 -14.18 -2.21 -14.29
N GLU A 119 -15.10 -1.37 -14.75
CA GLU A 119 -16.14 -0.85 -13.88
C GLU A 119 -17.04 -2.00 -13.39
N GLY A 120 -17.58 -1.87 -12.17
CA GLY A 120 -18.52 -2.86 -11.64
C GLY A 120 -17.89 -4.10 -11.01
N ILE A 121 -16.65 -4.03 -10.51
CA ILE A 121 -16.11 -5.07 -9.62
C ILE A 121 -16.61 -4.81 -8.20
N HIS A 122 -17.41 -5.74 -7.72
CA HIS A 122 -18.14 -5.71 -6.45
C HIS A 122 -17.69 -6.83 -5.51
N TRP A 123 -17.23 -7.94 -6.07
CA TRP A 123 -16.85 -9.14 -5.33
C TRP A 123 -15.43 -9.62 -5.66
N PRO A 124 -14.71 -10.28 -4.73
CA PRO A 124 -13.35 -10.77 -4.98
C PRO A 124 -13.22 -11.71 -6.18
N GLN A 125 -14.27 -12.48 -6.50
CA GLN A 125 -14.29 -13.47 -7.57
C GLN A 125 -14.32 -12.84 -8.96
N GLU A 126 -14.70 -11.57 -9.06
CA GLU A 126 -14.76 -10.80 -10.30
C GLU A 126 -13.40 -10.18 -10.65
N LEU A 127 -12.45 -10.20 -9.70
CA LEU A 127 -11.10 -9.72 -9.97
C LEU A 127 -10.40 -10.61 -11.02
N PRO A 128 -9.62 -10.00 -11.92
CA PRO A 128 -8.75 -10.74 -12.82
C PRO A 128 -7.68 -11.51 -12.03
N ALA A 129 -7.02 -12.46 -12.69
CA ALA A 129 -5.98 -13.25 -12.06
C ALA A 129 -4.73 -12.41 -11.75
N PHE A 130 -4.47 -12.19 -10.46
CA PHE A 130 -3.21 -11.64 -9.97
C PHE A 130 -2.24 -12.78 -9.65
N THR A 131 -0.99 -12.65 -10.11
CA THR A 131 0.02 -13.69 -9.97
C THR A 131 1.34 -13.14 -9.46
N ARG A 132 2.31 -14.02 -9.24
CA ARG A 132 3.68 -13.61 -8.90
C ARG A 132 4.38 -13.08 -10.16
N PRO A 133 5.05 -11.91 -10.11
CA PRO A 133 5.84 -11.40 -11.22
C PRO A 133 6.89 -12.42 -11.71
N ARG A 134 7.07 -12.48 -13.03
CA ARG A 134 8.02 -13.37 -13.72
C ARG A 134 9.09 -12.58 -14.44
N GLY A 135 10.36 -12.97 -14.22
CA GLY A 135 11.50 -12.31 -14.82
C GLY A 135 11.77 -10.89 -14.28
N ARG A 136 12.92 -10.34 -14.65
CA ARG A 136 13.44 -9.10 -14.06
C ARG A 136 12.55 -7.88 -14.30
N SER A 137 12.02 -7.72 -15.52
CA SER A 137 11.20 -6.56 -15.89
C SER A 137 9.91 -6.47 -15.06
N GLN A 138 9.18 -7.57 -14.89
CA GLN A 138 7.95 -7.56 -14.09
C GLN A 138 8.25 -7.32 -12.61
N TRP A 139 9.35 -7.88 -12.08
CA TRP A 139 9.76 -7.61 -10.70
C TRP A 139 10.12 -6.14 -10.45
N LEU A 140 10.74 -5.47 -11.42
CA LEU A 140 11.03 -4.04 -11.30
C LEU A 140 9.73 -3.23 -11.25
N ARG A 141 8.82 -3.44 -12.21
CA ARG A 141 7.52 -2.76 -12.26
C ARG A 141 6.67 -3.02 -11.02
N ALA A 142 6.60 -4.28 -10.56
CA ALA A 142 5.84 -4.66 -9.38
C ALA A 142 6.38 -4.04 -8.09
N ARG A 143 7.71 -3.88 -7.98
CA ARG A 143 8.33 -3.20 -6.81
C ARG A 143 8.08 -1.71 -6.81
N GLU A 144 8.13 -1.09 -7.98
CA GLU A 144 7.80 0.32 -8.15
C GLU A 144 6.33 0.58 -7.80
N LEU A 145 5.41 -0.24 -8.30
CA LEU A 145 4.00 -0.20 -7.89
C LEU A 145 3.82 -0.41 -6.38
N TRP A 146 4.57 -1.34 -5.79
CA TRP A 146 4.47 -1.61 -4.35
C TRP A 146 4.93 -0.41 -3.51
N SER A 147 6.02 0.24 -3.92
CA SER A 147 6.47 1.50 -3.31
C SER A 147 5.42 2.59 -3.48
N GLY A 148 4.87 2.72 -4.68
CA GLY A 148 3.84 3.71 -5.01
C GLY A 148 2.55 3.51 -4.21
N LEU A 149 2.06 2.27 -4.11
CA LEU A 149 0.88 1.91 -3.32
C LEU A 149 1.05 2.32 -1.87
N LEU A 150 2.16 1.92 -1.24
CA LEU A 150 2.41 2.24 0.17
C LEU A 150 2.60 3.75 0.40
N GLY A 151 3.24 4.43 -0.55
CA GLY A 151 3.37 5.88 -0.55
C GLY A 151 2.01 6.58 -0.64
N TRP A 152 1.14 6.11 -1.54
CA TRP A 152 -0.20 6.64 -1.73
C TRP A 152 -1.06 6.52 -0.46
N ILE A 153 -1.00 5.39 0.25
CA ILE A 153 -1.70 5.26 1.53
C ILE A 153 -1.14 6.27 2.55
N ALA A 154 0.18 6.47 2.56
CA ALA A 154 0.83 7.47 3.41
C ALA A 154 0.35 8.90 3.11
N ASP A 155 0.21 9.24 1.83
CA ASP A 155 -0.24 10.56 1.37
C ASP A 155 -1.73 10.79 1.71
N TYR A 156 -2.56 9.76 1.53
CA TYR A 156 -3.96 9.78 1.97
C TYR A 156 -4.07 10.05 3.48
N GLU A 157 -3.31 9.32 4.30
CA GLU A 157 -3.34 9.53 5.76
C GLU A 157 -2.84 10.91 6.18
N ALA A 158 -1.82 11.45 5.48
CA ALA A 158 -1.36 12.82 5.73
C ALA A 158 -2.45 13.83 5.36
N TRP A 159 -3.15 13.63 4.24
CA TRP A 159 -4.25 14.48 3.83
C TRP A 159 -5.40 14.44 4.85
N VAL A 160 -5.80 13.26 5.34
CA VAL A 160 -6.87 13.14 6.36
C VAL A 160 -6.52 13.94 7.62
N GLN A 161 -5.27 13.83 8.10
CA GLN A 161 -4.80 14.57 9.26
C GLN A 161 -4.83 16.09 9.04
N ASN A 162 -4.42 16.55 7.84
CA ASN A 162 -4.44 17.96 7.50
C ASN A 162 -5.87 18.52 7.34
N ALA A 163 -6.78 17.74 6.73
CA ALA A 163 -8.14 18.17 6.45
C ALA A 163 -9.06 18.15 7.69
N ASN A 164 -8.83 17.24 8.64
CA ASN A 164 -9.74 17.00 9.77
C ASN A 164 -9.09 17.22 11.15
N GLY A 165 -7.80 17.56 11.18
CA GLY A 165 -7.00 17.66 12.39
C GLY A 165 -6.66 16.29 12.99
N GLU A 166 -5.72 16.30 13.92
CA GLU A 166 -5.20 15.08 14.56
C GLU A 166 -6.24 14.34 15.43
N ALA A 167 -7.24 15.07 15.94
CA ALA A 167 -8.25 14.51 16.84
C ALA A 167 -9.15 13.47 16.17
N TYR A 168 -9.49 13.66 14.89
CA TYR A 168 -10.37 12.73 14.18
C TYR A 168 -9.75 11.34 14.05
N ARG A 169 -8.53 11.26 13.49
CA ARG A 169 -7.87 9.97 13.30
C ARG A 169 -7.51 9.32 14.63
N SER A 170 -7.14 10.11 15.65
CA SER A 170 -6.89 9.58 17.01
C SER A 170 -8.12 8.88 17.57
N LYS A 171 -9.28 9.53 17.55
CA LYS A 171 -10.56 8.93 17.99
C LYS A 171 -10.93 7.68 17.17
N THR A 172 -10.69 7.71 15.87
CA THR A 172 -10.94 6.55 14.99
C THR A 172 -10.05 5.35 15.34
N VAL A 173 -8.76 5.59 15.62
CA VAL A 173 -7.84 4.52 16.03
C VAL A 173 -8.18 4.00 17.44
N GLU A 174 -8.54 4.87 18.38
CA GLU A 174 -8.91 4.48 19.76
C GLU A 174 -10.16 3.60 19.83
N THR A 175 -11.10 3.77 18.90
CA THR A 175 -12.31 2.94 18.83
C THR A 175 -12.09 1.59 18.15
N TRP A 176 -10.90 1.36 17.56
CA TRP A 176 -10.55 0.07 16.99
C TRP A 176 -10.27 -0.94 18.10
N LEU A 177 -10.73 -2.19 17.94
CA LEU A 177 -10.53 -3.25 18.95
C LEU A 177 -9.07 -3.70 19.08
N ARG A 178 -8.24 -3.43 18.07
CA ARG A 178 -6.84 -3.87 17.99
C ARG A 178 -5.94 -2.75 17.47
N PRO A 179 -5.90 -1.60 18.16
CA PRO A 179 -5.11 -0.47 17.69
C PRO A 179 -3.63 -0.85 17.73
N PHE A 180 -2.89 -0.53 16.67
CA PHE A 180 -1.54 -1.02 16.44
C PHE A 180 -0.52 0.11 16.28
N VAL A 181 -0.81 1.07 15.40
CA VAL A 181 0.01 2.27 15.16
C VAL A 181 -0.75 3.50 15.61
N ARG A 182 -0.05 4.44 16.25
CA ARG A 182 -0.64 5.71 16.69
C ARG A 182 -1.12 6.53 15.49
N ALA A 183 -2.24 7.24 15.63
CA ALA A 183 -2.86 8.01 14.54
C ALA A 183 -1.85 8.95 13.85
N GLU A 184 -1.13 9.77 14.62
CA GLU A 184 -0.13 10.72 14.15
C GLU A 184 1.13 10.05 13.55
N LYS A 185 1.23 8.73 13.63
CA LYS A 185 2.33 7.93 13.08
C LYS A 185 1.92 7.08 11.89
N MET A 186 0.64 7.00 11.53
CA MET A 186 0.15 6.16 10.43
C MET A 186 0.80 6.53 9.08
N SER A 187 0.72 7.81 8.69
CA SER A 187 1.37 8.28 7.45
C SER A 187 2.87 7.98 7.45
N ALA A 188 3.58 8.30 8.55
CA ALA A 188 5.01 8.02 8.66
C ALA A 188 5.37 6.53 8.62
N ALA A 189 4.50 5.66 9.15
CA ALA A 189 4.68 4.20 9.14
C ALA A 189 4.52 3.63 7.72
N TRP A 190 3.51 4.09 6.97
CA TRP A 190 3.34 3.73 5.57
C TRP A 190 4.50 4.24 4.70
N GLY A 191 4.92 5.49 4.91
CA GLY A 191 6.08 6.06 4.24
C GLY A 191 7.40 5.38 4.59
N PHE A 192 7.51 4.74 5.76
CA PHE A 192 8.64 3.87 6.08
C PHE A 192 8.63 2.58 5.28
N LEU A 193 7.45 1.97 5.11
CA LEU A 193 7.30 0.75 4.32
C LEU A 193 7.55 1.02 2.83
N SER A 194 7.10 2.16 2.31
CA SER A 194 7.25 2.50 0.88
C SER A 194 8.71 2.58 0.42
N ARG A 195 9.63 3.04 1.28
CA ARG A 195 11.04 3.18 0.94
C ARG A 195 11.76 1.86 0.63
N GLN A 196 11.23 0.72 1.07
CA GLN A 196 11.76 -0.65 0.82
C GLN A 196 13.24 -0.93 1.21
N ASP A 197 14.00 0.06 1.66
CA ASP A 197 15.41 -0.04 2.07
C ASP A 197 15.57 -0.56 3.52
N TRP A 198 14.78 -1.56 3.92
CA TRP A 198 14.73 -2.02 5.31
C TRP A 198 16.05 -2.68 5.78
N SER A 199 16.87 -3.16 4.86
CA SER A 199 18.15 -3.82 5.15
C SER A 199 19.34 -2.86 5.26
N GLN A 200 19.19 -1.59 4.85
CA GLN A 200 20.29 -0.61 4.77
C GLN A 200 20.32 0.39 5.93
N GLN A 201 19.43 0.28 6.92
CA GLN A 201 19.19 1.36 7.89
C GLN A 201 20.11 1.37 9.12
N GLY A 202 21.15 0.55 9.18
CA GLY A 202 22.14 0.51 10.28
C GLY A 202 21.60 0.11 11.66
N LYS A 203 20.29 0.10 11.86
CA LYS A 203 19.58 -0.32 13.07
C LYS A 203 18.72 -1.56 12.79
N PRO A 204 18.49 -2.44 13.78
CA PRO A 204 17.57 -3.56 13.63
C PRO A 204 16.15 -3.09 13.27
N ILE A 205 15.51 -3.75 12.31
CA ILE A 205 14.12 -3.45 11.88
C ILE A 205 13.16 -3.42 13.07
N SER A 206 13.33 -4.31 14.04
CA SER A 206 12.51 -4.34 15.26
C SER A 206 12.57 -3.04 16.07
N GLN A 207 13.71 -2.35 16.10
CA GLN A 207 13.87 -1.08 16.79
C GLN A 207 13.25 0.07 15.99
N LEU A 208 13.40 0.05 14.66
CA LEU A 208 12.79 1.03 13.76
C LEU A 208 11.27 0.97 13.84
N LEU A 209 10.68 -0.23 13.85
CA LEU A 209 9.23 -0.38 13.91
C LEU A 209 8.61 0.01 15.27
N LYS A 210 9.40 0.02 16.36
CA LYS A 210 8.90 0.38 17.70
C LYS A 210 8.46 1.84 17.80
N CYS A 211 9.03 2.75 17.01
CA CYS A 211 8.70 4.18 17.11
C CYS A 211 7.30 4.54 16.58
N TYR A 212 6.67 3.63 15.83
CA TYR A 212 5.32 3.83 15.28
C TYR A 212 4.22 3.21 16.14
N LYS A 213 4.55 2.14 16.87
CA LYS A 213 3.57 1.35 17.60
C LYS A 213 3.02 2.11 18.80
N LEU A 214 1.78 1.78 19.16
CA LEU A 214 1.29 2.12 20.49
C LEU A 214 2.21 1.50 21.56
N PRO A 215 2.48 2.21 22.67
CA PRO A 215 3.14 1.60 23.81
C PRO A 215 2.36 0.34 24.19
N ALA A 216 3.06 -0.75 24.49
CA ALA A 216 2.38 -1.88 25.13
C ALA A 216 1.84 -1.36 26.45
N GLU A 217 0.52 -1.19 26.57
CA GLU A 217 -0.09 -0.88 27.84
C GLU A 217 0.32 -1.98 28.81
N THR A 218 1.01 -1.59 29.89
CA THR A 218 1.14 -2.40 31.09
C THR A 218 -0.29 -2.65 31.57
N LYS A 219 -0.84 -3.81 31.20
CA LYS A 219 -2.07 -4.32 31.79
C LYS A 219 -1.91 -4.47 33.30
#